data_AF-A0A3N5E9L0-F1
#
_entry.id   AF-A0A3N5E9L0-F1
#
_cell.length_a   1.000
_cell.length_b   1.000
_cell.length_c   1.000
_cell.angle_alpha   90.00
_cell.angle_beta   90.00
_cell.angle_gamma   90.00
#
_symmetry.space_group_name_H-M   'P 1'
#
loop_
_entity.id
_entity.type
_entity.pdbx_description
1 polymer ?
#
loop_
_entity_poly.entity_id
_entity_poly.type
_entity_poly.pdbx_seq_one_letter_code
_entity_poly.pdbx_strand_id
1 'polypeptide(L)'
;GLQVAGVHVEPAIEVSYVGTALGLAQEGLGIAIVPGYARALVNPGKATWKPLTQPQVDRDVSIVRLAQRPPTPAAAALTGFLVGYARQQRMSTGDSASGRR
;
A
#
# COMPACT_ATOMS: atom_id res chain seq x y z
N GLY A 1 -8.48 -5.98 -10.06
CA GLY A 1 -7.39 -6.82 -9.50
C GLY A 1 -7.62 -8.24 -9.93
N LEU A 2 -8.23 -9.06 -9.08
CA LEU A 2 -8.57 -10.46 -9.38
C LEU A 2 -9.43 -10.65 -10.63
N GLN A 3 -10.51 -9.88 -10.76
CA GLN A 3 -11.42 -10.01 -11.90
C GLN A 3 -10.78 -9.67 -13.25
N VAL A 4 -9.84 -8.72 -13.27
CA VAL A 4 -9.05 -8.37 -14.46
C VAL A 4 -8.03 -9.48 -14.80
N ALA A 5 -7.56 -10.21 -13.80
CA ALA A 5 -6.69 -11.37 -13.99
C ALA A 5 -7.47 -12.65 -14.37
N GLY A 6 -8.81 -12.59 -14.50
CA GLY A 6 -9.65 -13.75 -14.79
C GLY A 6 -9.71 -14.77 -13.64
N VAL A 7 -9.31 -14.36 -12.43
CA VAL A 7 -9.29 -15.25 -11.25
C VAL A 7 -10.54 -15.00 -10.42
N HIS A 8 -11.38 -16.04 -10.30
CA HIS A 8 -12.47 -16.08 -9.35
C HIS A 8 -11.98 -16.66 -8.02
N VAL A 9 -12.16 -15.91 -6.94
CA VAL A 9 -11.86 -16.36 -5.58
C VAL A 9 -13.12 -16.14 -4.75
N GLU A 10 -13.53 -17.17 -4.04
CA GLU A 10 -14.57 -17.09 -3.01
C GLU A 10 -13.87 -16.84 -1.68
N PRO A 11 -14.02 -15.66 -1.06
CA PRO A 11 -13.36 -15.37 0.21
C PRO A 11 -13.94 -16.24 1.32
N ALA A 12 -13.09 -16.98 2.02
CA ALA A 12 -13.51 -17.70 3.23
C ALA A 12 -13.88 -16.74 4.39
N ILE A 13 -13.24 -15.56 4.41
CA ILE A 13 -13.44 -14.51 5.42
C ILE A 13 -13.37 -13.15 4.72
N GLU A 14 -14.34 -12.29 4.98
CA GLU A 14 -14.35 -10.90 4.53
C GLU A 14 -14.14 -9.95 5.72
N VAL A 15 -13.26 -8.96 5.55
CA VAL A 15 -12.91 -7.99 6.60
C VAL A 15 -12.81 -6.58 6.03
N SER A 16 -13.11 -5.58 6.86
CA SER A 16 -13.12 -4.17 6.42
C SER A 16 -11.76 -3.46 6.52
N TYR A 17 -10.80 -3.99 7.30
CA TYR A 17 -9.53 -3.32 7.58
C TYR A 17 -8.33 -4.19 7.27
N VAL A 18 -7.33 -3.59 6.61
CA VAL A 18 -6.08 -4.26 6.21
C VAL A 18 -5.32 -4.84 7.41
N GLY A 19 -5.32 -4.15 8.56
CA GLY A 19 -4.67 -4.64 9.77
C GLY A 19 -5.26 -5.97 10.26
N THR A 20 -6.58 -6.14 10.17
CA THR A 20 -7.25 -7.39 10.52
C THR A 20 -6.88 -8.51 9.55
N ALA A 21 -6.91 -8.25 8.24
CA ALA A 21 -6.50 -9.22 7.24
C ALA A 21 -5.06 -9.71 7.46
N LEU A 22 -4.16 -8.80 7.83
CA LEU A 22 -2.77 -9.12 8.16
C LEU A 22 -2.66 -9.99 9.41
N GLY A 23 -3.35 -9.63 10.49
CA GLY A 23 -3.33 -10.43 11.73
C GLY A 23 -3.81 -11.86 11.48
N LEU A 24 -4.92 -12.02 10.75
CA LEU A 24 -5.44 -13.34 10.38
C LEU A 24 -4.43 -14.16 9.56
N ALA A 25 -3.80 -13.54 8.54
CA ALA A 25 -2.80 -14.22 7.72
C ALA A 25 -1.54 -14.60 8.51
N GLN A 26 -1.07 -13.72 9.42
CA GLN A 26 0.11 -13.99 10.26
C GLN A 26 -0.10 -15.12 11.26
N GLU A 27 -1.33 -15.32 11.71
CA GLU A 27 -1.69 -16.42 12.61
C GLU A 27 -2.18 -17.68 11.84
N GLY A 28 -1.96 -17.72 10.52
CA GLY A 28 -2.16 -18.92 9.71
C GLY A 28 -3.58 -19.16 9.21
N LEU A 29 -4.49 -18.18 9.35
CA LEU A 29 -5.89 -18.30 8.90
C LEU A 29 -6.09 -18.03 7.41
N GLY A 30 -5.01 -17.92 6.64
CA GLY A 30 -5.04 -17.82 5.18
C GLY A 30 -3.97 -16.90 4.59
N ILE A 31 -4.24 -16.40 3.37
CA ILE A 31 -3.39 -15.45 2.66
C ILE A 31 -4.18 -14.15 2.45
N ALA A 32 -3.52 -13.01 2.63
CA ALA A 32 -4.10 -11.70 2.38
C ALA A 32 -3.39 -10.99 1.22
N ILE A 33 -4.17 -10.40 0.31
CA ILE A 33 -3.67 -9.46 -0.68
C ILE A 33 -3.86 -8.06 -0.09
N VAL A 34 -2.76 -7.34 0.10
CA VAL A 34 -2.75 -6.01 0.73
C VAL A 34 -1.93 -5.02 -0.08
N PRO A 35 -2.19 -3.70 0.03
CA PRO A 35 -1.33 -2.69 -0.57
C PRO A 35 0.09 -2.75 0.01
N GLY A 36 1.09 -2.33 -0.79
CA GLY A 36 2.50 -2.41 -0.40
C GLY A 36 2.88 -1.69 0.90
N TYR A 37 2.16 -0.61 1.25
CA TYR A 37 2.41 0.13 2.51
C TYR A 37 2.20 -0.75 3.75
N ALA A 38 1.37 -1.79 3.65
CA ALA A 38 0.96 -2.60 4.79
C ALA A 38 2.12 -3.41 5.38
N ARG A 39 3.21 -3.59 4.62
CA ARG A 39 4.46 -4.19 5.11
C ARG A 39 5.07 -3.42 6.29
N ALA A 40 4.88 -2.10 6.35
CA ALA A 40 5.36 -1.29 7.46
C ALA A 40 4.55 -1.45 8.75
N LEU A 41 3.37 -2.08 8.69
CA LEU A 41 2.43 -2.16 9.81
C LEU A 41 2.62 -3.40 10.69
N VAL A 42 3.48 -4.34 10.31
CA VAL A 42 3.58 -5.64 10.98
C VAL A 42 5.01 -6.16 11.07
N ASN A 43 5.22 -7.14 11.95
CA ASN A 43 6.50 -7.82 12.09
C ASN A 43 6.82 -8.63 10.82
N PRO A 44 7.91 -8.30 10.09
CA PRO A 44 8.26 -8.98 8.84
C PRO A 44 8.62 -10.45 9.04
N GLY A 45 8.97 -10.89 10.26
CA GLY A 45 9.32 -12.28 10.55
C GLY A 45 8.12 -13.22 10.69
N LYS A 46 6.89 -12.70 10.74
CA LYS A 46 5.67 -13.50 10.94
C LYS A 46 4.96 -13.92 9.65
N ALA A 47 5.35 -13.37 8.49
CA ALA A 47 4.74 -13.72 7.20
C ALA A 47 5.73 -13.59 6.05
N THR A 48 5.54 -14.41 5.02
CA THR A 48 6.28 -14.28 3.76
C THR A 48 5.58 -13.29 2.84
N TRP A 49 6.33 -12.34 2.28
CA TRP A 49 5.82 -11.32 1.38
C TRP A 49 6.16 -11.64 -0.07
N LYS A 50 5.17 -11.57 -0.96
CA LYS A 50 5.35 -11.76 -2.40
C LYS A 50 4.73 -10.59 -3.18
N PRO A 51 5.47 -9.94 -4.09
CA PRO A 51 4.90 -8.86 -4.90
C PRO A 51 3.90 -9.41 -5.93
N LEU A 52 2.85 -8.63 -6.20
CA LEU A 52 1.95 -8.86 -7.32
C LEU A 52 2.47 -8.12 -8.55
N THR A 53 2.86 -8.87 -9.59
CA THR A 53 3.52 -8.32 -10.79
C THR A 53 2.63 -8.33 -12.03
N GLN A 54 1.69 -9.28 -12.15
CA GLN A 54 0.86 -9.48 -13.34
C GLN A 54 -0.61 -9.77 -12.96
N PRO A 55 -1.49 -8.76 -12.88
CA PRO A 55 -1.22 -7.33 -13.06
C PRO A 55 -0.64 -6.68 -11.80
N GLN A 56 0.25 -5.71 -11.98
CA GLN A 56 0.56 -4.77 -10.92
C GLN A 56 -0.65 -3.87 -10.67
N VAL A 57 -0.98 -3.67 -9.39
CA VAL A 57 -2.12 -2.85 -8.98
C VAL A 57 -1.58 -1.61 -8.27
N ASP A 58 -1.46 -0.52 -9.02
CA ASP A 58 -1.02 0.76 -8.48
C ASP A 58 -2.21 1.57 -7.95
N ARG A 59 -1.92 2.45 -6.98
CA ARG A 59 -2.88 3.36 -6.37
C ARG A 59 -2.22 4.72 -6.18
N ASP A 60 -2.85 5.75 -6.72
CA ASP A 60 -2.43 7.12 -6.50
C ASP A 60 -2.95 7.62 -5.14
N VAL A 61 -2.03 8.11 -4.31
CA VAL A 61 -2.35 8.78 -3.06
C VAL A 61 -2.22 10.28 -3.29
N SER A 62 -3.31 11.02 -3.11
CA SER A 62 -3.41 12.45 -3.43
C SER A 62 -3.86 13.26 -2.23
N ILE A 63 -3.38 14.50 -2.15
CA ILE A 63 -3.88 15.50 -1.20
C ILE A 63 -5.04 16.25 -1.84
N VAL A 64 -6.21 16.23 -1.20
CA VAL A 64 -7.42 16.88 -1.70
C VAL A 64 -7.69 18.15 -0.89
N ARG A 65 -8.06 19.24 -1.58
CA ARG A 65 -8.51 20.49 -0.97
C ARG A 65 -9.68 21.08 -1.73
N LEU A 66 -10.47 21.91 -1.07
CA LEU A 66 -11.48 22.72 -1.74
C LEU A 66 -10.80 23.71 -2.71
N ALA A 67 -11.22 23.71 -3.96
CA ALA A 67 -10.61 24.54 -5.01
C ALA A 67 -10.67 26.04 -4.66
N GLN A 68 -11.83 26.49 -4.18
CA GLN A 68 -12.14 27.88 -3.85
C GLN A 68 -11.57 28.36 -2.51
N ARG A 69 -10.94 27.47 -1.73
CA ARG A 69 -10.34 27.82 -0.44
C ARG A 69 -8.81 27.84 -0.58
N PRO A 70 -8.17 29.01 -0.45
CA PRO A 70 -6.72 29.07 -0.35
C PRO A 70 -6.22 28.26 0.85
N PRO A 71 -5.09 27.54 0.72
CA PRO A 71 -4.52 26.82 1.86
C PRO A 71 -4.06 27.83 2.92
N THR A 72 -4.27 27.49 4.19
CA THR A 72 -3.65 28.23 5.29
C THR A 72 -2.13 28.04 5.24
N PRO A 73 -1.34 28.92 5.86
CA PRO A 73 0.12 28.74 5.93
C PRO A 73 0.53 27.37 6.47
N ALA A 74 -0.16 26.88 7.51
CA ALA A 74 0.09 25.56 8.08
C ALA A 74 -0.25 24.42 7.09
N ALA A 75 -1.38 24.52 6.38
CA ALA A 75 -1.76 23.51 5.38
C ALA A 75 -0.79 23.48 4.20
N ALA A 76 -0.31 24.64 3.74
CA ALA A 76 0.70 24.74 2.70
C ALA A 76 2.04 24.11 3.14
N ALA A 77 2.49 24.41 4.36
CA ALA A 77 3.70 23.83 4.93
C ALA A 77 3.60 22.30 5.06
N LEU A 78 2.49 21.78 5.58
CA LEU A 78 2.25 20.34 5.67
C LEU A 78 2.22 19.68 4.30
N THR A 79 1.55 20.28 3.33
CA THR A 79 1.50 19.78 1.95
C THR A 79 2.90 19.69 1.35
N GLY A 80 3.70 20.74 1.49
CA GLY A 80 5.09 20.76 1.03
C GLY A 80 5.93 19.66 1.68
N PHE A 81 5.81 19.50 3.00
CA PHE A 81 6.49 18.45 3.75
C PHE A 81 6.10 17.04 3.25
N LEU A 82 4.80 16.74 3.17
CA LEU A 82 4.31 15.42 2.76
C LEU A 82 4.74 15.06 1.33
N VAL A 83 4.64 16.02 0.39
CA VAL A 83 5.06 15.81 -0.99
C VAL A 83 6.57 15.59 -1.09
N GLY A 84 7.37 16.36 -0.33
CA GLY A 84 8.82 16.18 -0.26
C GLY A 84 9.20 14.80 0.28
N TYR A 85 8.61 14.40 1.40
CA TYR A 85 8.85 13.10 2.03
C TYR A 85 8.45 11.93 1.12
N ALA A 86 7.28 11.99 0.49
CA ALA A 86 6.81 10.94 -0.41
C ALA A 86 7.72 10.75 -1.64
N ARG A 87 8.30 11.83 -2.18
CA ARG A 87 9.27 11.75 -3.28
C ARG A 87 10.55 11.04 -2.87
N GLN A 88 11.08 11.35 -1.68
CA GLN A 88 12.28 10.71 -1.16
C GLN A 88 12.07 9.20 -0.93
N GLN A 89 10.91 8.82 -0.39
CA GLN A 89 10.53 7.41 -0.18
C GLN A 89 10.47 6.59 -1.47
N ARG A 90 9.99 7.19 -2.58
CA ARG A 90 9.99 6.54 -3.90
C ARG A 90 11.42 6.28 -4.40
N MET A 91 12.35 7.19 -4.13
CA MET A 91 13.76 7.05 -4.53
C MET A 91 14.46 5.94 -3.73
N SER A 92 14.25 5.87 -2.41
CA SER A 92 14.86 4.81 -1.57
C SER A 92 14.35 3.40 -1.85
N THR A 93 13.08 3.27 -2.29
CA THR A 93 12.46 1.95 -2.54
C THR A 93 12.76 1.44 -3.95
N GLY A 94 13.00 2.33 -4.92
CA GLY A 94 13.23 1.98 -6.33
C GLY A 94 14.59 1.33 -6.63
N ASP A 95 15.60 1.50 -5.79
CA ASP A 95 16.97 1.03 -6.05
C ASP A 95 17.20 -0.44 -5.66
N SER A 96 16.32 -1.03 -4.85
CA SER A 96 16.43 -2.44 -4.42
C SER A 96 15.80 -3.45 -5.40
N ALA A 97 15.15 -2.99 -6.48
CA ALA A 97 14.44 -3.83 -7.44
C ALA A 97 15.21 -4.09 -8.75
N SER A 98 16.40 -3.50 -8.95
CA SER A 98 17.20 -3.62 -10.18
C SER A 98 18.29 -4.72 -10.14
N GLY A 99 18.31 -5.56 -9.11
CA GLY A 99 19.41 -6.51 -8.84
C GLY A 99 18.97 -7.96 -8.65
N ARG A 100 18.23 -8.54 -9.60
CA ARG A 100 18.16 -10.01 -9.80
C ARG A 100 17.55 -10.31 -11.16
N ARG A 101 18.42 -10.44 -12.16
CA ARG A 101 18.19 -11.23 -13.36
C ARG A 101 19.04 -12.48 -13.26
#